data_AF-A0A2N6PV81-F1
#
_entry.id   AF-A0A2N6PV81-F1
#
_cell.length_a   1.000
_cell.length_b   1.000
_cell.length_c   1.000
_cell.angle_alpha   90.00
_cell.angle_beta   90.00
_cell.angle_gamma   90.00
#
_symmetry.space_group_name_H-M   'P 1'
#
loop_
_entity.id
_entity.type
_entity.pdbx_description
1 polymer ?
#
loop_
_entity_poly.entity_id
_entity_poly.type
_entity_poly.pdbx_seq_one_letter_code
_entity_poly.pdbx_strand_id
1 'polypeptide(L)'
;MRHFGVSGDGLRAAAAKVDAIADRAAESPRFTVGAGLGHTALSSSVSSFAGVLAERWAEFARMTEGVARNLRGTASIYERADGEGAAGLQVGPGGEF
;
A
#
# COMPACT_ATOMS: atom_id res chain seq x y z
N MET A 1 -28.64 3.52 -12.97
CA MET A 1 -27.58 4.46 -12.55
C MET A 1 -26.51 3.67 -11.81
N ARG A 2 -25.24 3.74 -12.24
CA ARG A 2 -24.13 3.12 -11.50
C ARG A 2 -23.85 4.00 -10.28
N HIS A 3 -24.00 3.44 -9.09
CA HIS A 3 -23.69 4.12 -7.84
C HIS A 3 -22.16 4.26 -7.75
N PHE A 4 -21.62 5.46 -8.01
CA PHE A 4 -20.22 5.77 -7.73
C PHE A 4 -20.11 6.15 -6.25
N GLY A 5 -20.36 5.18 -5.37
CA GLY A 5 -20.12 5.31 -3.93
C GLY A 5 -18.82 4.62 -3.58
N VAL A 6 -17.81 5.38 -3.16
CA VAL A 6 -16.62 4.80 -2.51
C VAL A 6 -17.04 4.48 -1.08
N SER A 7 -17.11 3.20 -0.72
CA SER A 7 -17.38 2.77 0.66
C SER A 7 -16.08 2.50 1.41
N GLY A 8 -16.09 2.71 2.73
CA GLY A 8 -14.97 2.36 3.60
C GLY A 8 -14.54 0.89 3.44
N ASP A 9 -15.50 -0.03 3.28
CA ASP A 9 -15.23 -1.46 3.04
C ASP A 9 -14.49 -1.70 1.71
N GLY A 10 -14.85 -0.99 0.65
CA GLY A 10 -14.16 -1.08 -0.65
C GLY A 10 -12.71 -0.59 -0.55
N LEU A 11 -12.47 0.47 0.22
CA LEU A 11 -11.13 1.00 0.48
C LEU A 11 -10.29 0.07 1.35
N ARG A 12 -10.87 -0.59 2.37
CA ARG A 12 -10.15 -1.61 3.16
C ARG A 12 -9.80 -2.83 2.33
N ALA A 13 -10.70 -3.29 1.47
CA ALA A 13 -10.43 -4.40 0.56
C ALA A 13 -9.31 -4.06 -0.44
N ALA A 14 -9.25 -2.81 -0.91
CA ALA A 14 -8.15 -2.31 -1.73
C ALA A 14 -6.84 -2.23 -0.92
N ALA A 15 -6.88 -1.70 0.30
CA ALA A 15 -5.73 -1.64 1.19
C ALA A 15 -5.14 -3.02 1.48
N ALA A 16 -5.98 -4.03 1.78
CA ALA A 16 -5.54 -5.39 2.03
C ALA A 16 -4.82 -6.03 0.82
N LYS A 17 -5.27 -5.72 -0.40
CA LYS A 17 -4.58 -6.15 -1.63
C LYS A 17 -3.21 -5.48 -1.78
N VAL A 18 -3.11 -4.19 -1.45
CA VAL A 18 -1.84 -3.46 -1.49
C VAL A 18 -0.91 -3.92 -0.37
N ASP A 19 -1.43 -4.24 0.81
CA ASP A 19 -0.67 -4.83 1.93
C ASP A 19 -0.04 -6.17 1.52
N ALA A 20 -0.79 -7.06 0.88
CA ALA A 20 -0.23 -8.32 0.37
C ALA A 20 0.91 -8.11 -0.64
N ILE A 21 0.85 -7.03 -1.44
CA ILE A 21 1.94 -6.65 -2.36
C ILE A 21 3.11 -6.05 -1.57
N ALA A 22 2.84 -5.23 -0.55
CA ALA A 22 3.85 -4.64 0.31
C ALA A 22 4.62 -5.71 1.10
N ASP A 23 3.93 -6.70 1.66
CA ASP A 23 4.54 -7.83 2.36
C ASP A 23 5.47 -8.62 1.44
N ARG A 24 5.01 -8.89 0.21
CA ARG A 24 5.83 -9.56 -0.80
C ARG A 24 7.00 -8.69 -1.30
N ALA A 25 6.86 -7.37 -1.27
CA ALA A 25 7.95 -6.45 -1.56
C ALA A 25 8.92 -6.30 -0.37
N ALA A 26 8.46 -6.51 0.86
CA ALA A 26 9.29 -6.50 2.06
C ALA A 26 10.18 -7.74 2.15
N GLU A 27 9.79 -8.85 1.53
CA GLU A 27 10.67 -9.99 1.26
C GLU A 27 11.82 -9.54 0.37
N SER A 28 12.93 -9.11 0.99
CA SER A 28 14.11 -8.67 0.27
C SER A 28 14.56 -9.75 -0.70
N PRO A 29 14.60 -9.47 -2.02
CA PRO A 29 15.16 -10.39 -2.98
C PRO A 29 16.62 -10.59 -2.59
N ARG A 30 16.95 -11.80 -2.14
CA ARG A 30 18.33 -12.23 -1.97
C ARG A 30 18.92 -12.39 -3.36
N PHE A 31 19.41 -11.30 -3.93
CA PHE A 31 20.24 -11.36 -5.12
C PHE A 31 21.58 -11.95 -4.69
N THR A 32 21.65 -13.28 -4.61
CA THR A 32 22.93 -13.98 -4.49
C THR A 32 23.69 -13.76 -5.78
N VAL A 33 24.53 -12.73 -5.77
CA VAL A 33 25.54 -12.54 -6.81
C VAL A 33 26.51 -13.69 -6.66
N GLY A 34 26.49 -14.61 -7.64
CA GLY A 34 27.32 -15.80 -7.63
C GLY A 34 28.78 -15.43 -7.44
N ALA A 35 29.34 -15.87 -6.32
CA ALA A 35 30.78 -15.94 -6.13
C ALA A 35 31.38 -16.77 -7.28
N GLY A 36 32.32 -16.18 -8.02
CA GLY A 36 33.13 -16.94 -8.98
C GLY A 36 32.77 -16.77 -10.46
N LEU A 37 32.60 -15.54 -10.94
CA LEU A 37 32.56 -15.29 -12.41
C LEU A 37 33.95 -15.42 -13.07
N GLY A 38 35.00 -15.76 -12.32
CA GLY A 38 36.37 -15.89 -12.81
C GLY A 38 37.02 -14.60 -13.33
N HIS A 39 36.28 -13.48 -13.29
CA HIS A 39 36.69 -12.21 -13.85
C HIS A 39 36.32 -11.06 -12.90
N THR A 40 37.34 -10.39 -12.35
CA THR A 40 37.18 -9.38 -11.28
C THR A 40 36.30 -8.22 -11.72
N ALA A 41 36.48 -7.69 -12.94
CA ALA A 41 35.69 -6.56 -13.42
C ALA A 41 34.21 -6.92 -13.61
N LEU A 42 33.93 -8.15 -14.05
CA LEU A 42 32.54 -8.61 -14.24
C LEU A 42 31.87 -8.84 -12.88
N SER A 43 32.60 -9.43 -11.94
CA SER A 43 32.13 -9.61 -10.55
C SER A 43 31.81 -8.27 -9.89
N SER A 44 32.63 -7.25 -10.13
CA SER A 44 32.36 -5.88 -9.67
C SER A 44 31.10 -5.29 -10.30
N SER A 45 30.95 -5.37 -11.62
CA SER A 45 29.76 -4.85 -12.31
C SER A 45 28.46 -5.52 -11.87
N VAL A 46 28.47 -6.85 -11.68
CA VAL A 46 27.29 -7.59 -11.20
C VAL A 46 26.99 -7.24 -9.74
N SER A 47 28.01 -7.04 -8.90
CA SER A 47 27.82 -6.60 -7.52
C SER A 47 27.22 -5.19 -7.45
N SER A 48 27.72 -4.26 -8.27
CA SER A 48 27.14 -2.91 -8.38
C SER A 48 25.71 -2.95 -8.90
N PHE A 49 25.42 -3.77 -9.92
CA PHE A 49 24.07 -3.96 -10.43
C PHE A 49 23.12 -4.51 -9.35
N ALA A 50 23.53 -5.54 -8.61
CA ALA A 50 22.73 -6.10 -7.53
C ALA A 50 22.49 -5.10 -6.39
N GLY A 51 23.48 -4.26 -6.07
CA GLY A 51 23.33 -3.16 -5.11
C GLY A 51 22.27 -2.16 -5.55
N VAL A 52 22.36 -1.66 -6.80
CA VAL A 52 21.35 -0.74 -7.36
C VAL A 52 19.96 -1.37 -7.38
N LEU A 53 19.86 -2.65 -7.75
CA LEU A 53 18.59 -3.35 -7.80
C LEU A 53 17.97 -3.50 -6.40
N ALA A 54 18.79 -3.79 -5.38
CA ALA A 54 18.34 -3.85 -3.99
C ALA A 54 17.86 -2.49 -3.47
N GLU A 55 18.58 -1.40 -3.78
CA GLU A 55 18.17 -0.04 -3.41
C GLU A 55 16.81 0.34 -4.04
N ARG A 56 16.65 0.06 -5.34
CA ARG A 56 15.39 0.33 -6.06
C ARG A 56 14.24 -0.52 -5.56
N TRP A 57 14.50 -1.76 -5.16
CA TRP A 57 13.49 -2.61 -4.54
C TRP A 57 13.03 -2.05 -3.20
N ALA A 58 13.96 -1.59 -2.36
CA ALA A 58 13.62 -0.97 -1.08
C ALA A 58 12.82 0.34 -1.23
N GLU A 59 13.09 1.11 -2.29
CA GLU A 59 12.30 2.29 -2.65
C GLU A 59 10.88 1.89 -3.09
N PHE A 60 10.76 0.87 -3.94
CA PHE A 60 9.48 0.32 -4.37
C PHE A 60 8.63 -0.15 -3.17
N ALA A 61 9.21 -0.94 -2.27
CA ALA A 61 8.51 -1.42 -1.08
C ALA A 61 7.96 -0.27 -0.22
N ARG A 62 8.76 0.79 0.01
CA ARG A 62 8.32 1.99 0.75
C ARG A 62 7.17 2.72 0.07
N MET A 63 7.20 2.86 -1.25
CA MET A 63 6.11 3.49 -1.98
C MET A 63 4.81 2.69 -1.88
N THR A 64 4.89 1.36 -2.01
CA THR A 64 3.73 0.46 -1.89
C THR A 64 3.12 0.54 -0.49
N GLU A 65 3.93 0.55 0.56
CA GLU A 65 3.46 0.72 1.94
C GLU A 65 2.77 2.09 2.14
N GLY A 66 3.31 3.15 1.54
CA GLY A 66 2.70 4.48 1.54
C GLY A 66 1.30 4.50 0.90
N VAL A 67 1.11 3.79 -0.20
CA VAL A 67 -0.20 3.65 -0.85
C VAL A 67 -1.18 2.91 0.07
N ALA A 68 -0.78 1.78 0.67
CA ALA A 68 -1.64 1.04 1.58
C ALA A 68 -2.07 1.89 2.80
N ARG A 69 -1.12 2.65 3.35
CA ARG A 69 -1.36 3.60 4.45
C ARG A 69 -2.37 4.67 4.08
N ASN A 70 -2.24 5.26 2.88
CA ASN A 70 -3.20 6.26 2.39
C ASN A 70 -4.59 5.65 2.21
N LEU A 71 -4.69 4.46 1.62
CA LEU A 71 -5.99 3.78 1.45
C LEU A 71 -6.68 3.50 2.78
N ARG A 72 -5.95 3.05 3.81
CA ARG A 72 -6.49 2.89 5.17
C ARG A 72 -6.92 4.22 5.79
N GLY A 73 -6.11 5.27 5.63
CA GLY A 73 -6.43 6.61 6.12
C GLY A 73 -7.72 7.14 5.49
N THR A 74 -7.86 7.00 4.16
CA THR A 74 -9.08 7.40 3.45
C THR A 74 -10.29 6.56 3.88
N ALA A 75 -10.14 5.24 4.08
CA ALA A 75 -11.22 4.39 4.58
C ALA A 75 -11.76 4.90 5.92
N SER A 76 -10.87 5.25 6.85
CA SER A 76 -11.24 5.78 8.17
C SER A 76 -11.99 7.12 8.07
N ILE A 77 -11.66 7.98 7.10
CA ILE A 77 -12.37 9.24 6.87
C ILE A 77 -13.81 8.97 6.41
N TYR A 78 -14.00 8.06 5.46
CA TYR A 78 -15.34 7.71 4.98
C TYR A 78 -16.19 7.05 6.06
N GLU A 79 -15.63 6.16 6.86
CA GLU A 79 -16.33 5.52 7.98
C GLU A 79 -16.77 6.53 9.04
N ARG A 80 -15.93 7.54 9.30
CA ARG A 80 -16.27 8.63 10.22
C ARG A 80 -17.39 9.50 9.65
N ALA A 81 -17.32 9.86 8.37
CA ALA A 81 -18.37 10.62 7.70
C ALA A 81 -19.71 9.87 7.67
N ASP A 82 -19.69 8.56 7.40
CA ASP A 82 -20.89 7.71 7.43
C ASP A 82 -21.45 7.61 8.86
N GLY A 83 -20.58 7.48 9.88
CA GLY A 83 -20.97 7.44 11.29
C GLY A 83 -21.56 8.77 11.80
N GLU A 84 -20.96 9.91 11.43
CA GLU A 84 -21.46 11.24 11.75
C GLU A 84 -22.78 11.54 11.01
N GLY A 85 -22.92 11.09 9.76
CA GLY A 85 -24.17 11.16 9.01
C GLY A 85 -25.29 10.30 9.62
N ALA A 86 -24.97 9.08 10.06
CA ALA A 86 -25.91 8.20 10.75
C ALA A 86 -26.33 8.74 12.13
N ALA A 87 -25.40 9.33 12.88
CA ALA A 87 -25.69 9.98 14.15
C ALA A 87 -26.55 11.24 13.95
N GLY A 88 -26.26 12.05 12.92
CA GLY A 88 -27.09 13.20 12.54
C GLY A 88 -28.50 12.83 12.12
N LEU A 89 -28.68 11.67 11.47
CA LEU A 89 -30.00 11.12 11.14
C LEU A 89 -30.77 10.61 12.37
N GLN A 90 -30.09 10.07 13.39
CA GLN A 90 -30.73 9.59 14.63
C GLN A 90 -31.10 10.73 15.59
N VAL A 91 -30.40 11.87 15.53
CA VAL A 91 -30.72 13.07 16.33
C VAL A 91 -31.85 13.91 15.69
N GLY A 92 -32.33 13.53 14.51
CA GLY A 92 -33.51 14.13 13.89
C GLY A 92 -34.78 13.25 13.95
N PRO A 93 -35.52 13.24 15.07
CA PRO A 93 -36.94 12.95 15.02
C PRO A 93 -37.77 14.09 15.65
N GLY A 94 -38.64 14.74 14.88
CA GLY A 94 -39.81 15.44 15.45
C GLY A 94 -39.65 16.90 15.90
N GLY A 95 -39.04 17.76 15.09
CA GLY A 95 -39.28 19.21 15.21
C GLY A 95 -40.59 19.58 14.51
N GLU A 96 -41.61 19.92 15.30
CA GLU A 96 -42.97 20.27 14.91
C GLU A 96 -43.05 21.30 13.76
N PHE A 97 -43.94 21.05 12.80
CA PHE A 97 -44.59 22.08 11.98
C PHE A 97 -46.06 22.17 12.38
#